data_AF-A0A350BUK6-F1
#
_entry.id   AF-A0A350BUK6-F1
#
_cell.length_a   1.000
_cell.length_b   1.000
_cell.length_c   1.000
_cell.angle_alpha   90.00
_cell.angle_beta   90.00
_cell.angle_gamma   90.00
#
_symmetry.space_group_name_H-M   'P 1'
#
loop_
_entity.id
_entity.type
_entity.pdbx_description
1 polymer ?
#
loop_
_entity_poly.entity_id
_entity_poly.type
_entity_poly.pdbx_seq_one_letter_code
_entity_poly.pdbx_strand_id
1 'polypeptide(L)' 'AFYYDKKTNTDETISDVIAELQEREFLKDGDVVINTAAMPVIENRKTNAIKISTVGE' A
#
# COMPACT_ATOMS: atom_id res chain seq x y z
N ALA A 1 -3.01 -6.18 -14.57
CA ALA A 1 -2.10 -5.10 -14.14
C ALA A 1 -2.93 -4.06 -13.39
N PHE A 2 -2.51 -3.67 -12.18
CA PHE A 2 -3.21 -2.68 -11.36
C PHE A 2 -2.60 -1.30 -11.64
N TYR A 3 -3.44 -0.27 -11.80
CA TYR A 3 -3.01 1.10 -12.05
C TYR A 3 -3.65 2.01 -11.01
N TYR A 4 -2.81 2.66 -10.19
CA TYR A 4 -3.24 3.55 -9.11
C TYR A 4 -2.52 4.90 -9.29
N ASP A 5 -3.27 5.96 -9.62
CA ASP A 5 -2.74 7.29 -9.99
C ASP A 5 -2.91 8.35 -8.89
N LYS A 6 -3.27 7.95 -7.67
CA LYS A 6 -3.44 8.89 -6.56
C LYS A 6 -2.05 9.24 -5.97
N LYS A 7 -1.56 10.44 -6.25
CA LYS A 7 -0.35 11.01 -5.64
C LYS A 7 -0.65 11.64 -4.28
N THR A 8 -1.01 10.82 -3.29
CA THR A 8 -1.10 11.26 -1.88
C THR A 8 0.15 10.78 -1.09
N ASN A 9 0.17 11.04 0.21
CA ASN A 9 1.12 10.48 1.16
C ASN A 9 1.19 8.96 1.04
N THR A 10 2.39 8.42 1.19
CA THR A 10 2.68 6.98 1.11
C THR A 10 1.77 6.14 2.00
N ASP A 11 1.47 6.60 3.22
CA ASP A 11 0.57 5.90 4.14
C ASP A 11 -0.88 5.83 3.63
N GLU A 12 -1.39 6.91 3.03
CA GLU A 12 -2.75 6.96 2.52
C GLU A 12 -2.90 6.08 1.29
N THR A 13 -1.94 6.14 0.36
CA THR A 13 -1.90 5.26 -0.82
C THR A 13 -1.89 3.79 -0.42
N ILE A 14 -1.10 3.41 0.60
CA ILE A 14 -1.04 2.02 1.07
C ILE A 14 -2.40 1.57 1.61
N SER A 15 -3.08 2.39 2.41
CA SER A 15 -4.40 2.06 2.97
C SER A 15 -5.47 1.93 1.89
N ASP A 16 -5.49 2.84 0.92
CA ASP A 16 -6.46 2.85 -0.19
C ASP A 16 -6.29 1.60 -1.09
N VAL A 17 -5.03 1.20 -1.36
CA VAL A 17 -4.72 -0.03 -2.11
C VAL A 17 -5.14 -1.28 -1.34
N ILE A 18 -4.90 -1.34 -0.03
CA ILE A 18 -5.35 -2.47 0.80
C ILE A 18 -6.88 -2.59 0.79
N ALA A 19 -7.59 -1.46 0.92
CA ALA A 19 -9.05 -1.43 0.86
C ALA A 19 -9.58 -1.89 -0.51
N GLU A 20 -8.98 -1.43 -1.62
CA GLU A 20 -9.35 -1.88 -2.97
C GLU A 20 -9.14 -3.40 -3.14
N LEU A 21 -8.03 -3.92 -2.63
CA LEU A 21 -7.71 -5.35 -2.69
C LEU A 21 -8.63 -6.20 -1.80
N GLN A 22 -9.08 -5.69 -0.65
CA GLN A 22 -10.10 -6.33 0.19
C GLN A 22 -11.46 -6.35 -0.51
N GLU A 23 -11.90 -5.23 -1.10
CA GLU A 23 -13.19 -5.12 -1.80
C GLU A 23 -13.27 -6.09 -2.99
N ARG A 24 -12.13 -6.32 -3.65
CA ARG A 24 -12.01 -7.27 -4.75
C ARG A 24 -11.79 -8.73 -4.31
N GLU A 25 -11.91 -9.04 -3.02
CA GLU A 25 -11.72 -10.37 -2.41
C GLU A 25 -10.31 -10.99 -2.62
N PHE A 26 -9.30 -10.15 -2.91
CA PHE A 26 -7.90 -10.60 -3.03
C PHE A 26 -7.17 -10.66 -1.69
N LEU A 27 -7.66 -9.94 -0.68
CA LEU A 27 -7.15 -9.95 0.69
C LEU A 27 -8.26 -10.37 1.65
N LYS A 28 -7.91 -11.18 2.66
CA LYS A 28 -8.81 -11.60 3.74
C LYS A 28 -8.29 -11.09 5.08
N ASP A 29 -9.20 -10.98 6.05
CA ASP A 29 -8.82 -10.69 7.43
C ASP A 29 -7.79 -11.71 7.93
N GLY A 30 -6.68 -11.21 8.46
CA GLY A 30 -5.52 -11.99 8.89
C GLY A 30 -4.38 -12.11 7.85
N ASP A 31 -4.58 -11.64 6.61
CA ASP A 31 -3.49 -11.62 5.63
C ASP A 31 -2.46 -10.53 5.94
N VAL A 32 -1.19 -10.86 5.68
CA VAL A 32 -0.06 -9.93 5.87
C VAL A 32 0.33 -9.31 4.53
N VAL A 33 0.27 -7.98 4.47
CA VAL A 33 0.62 -7.18 3.30
C VAL A 33 1.96 -6.49 3.53
N ILE A 34 2.89 -6.67 2.60
CA ILE A 34 4.22 -6.02 2.62
C ILE A 34 4.25 -4.96 1.52
N ASN A 35 4.29 -3.70 1.93
CA ASN A 35 4.36 -2.56 1.03
C ASN A 35 5.78 -2.03 0.96
N THR A 36 6.34 -1.95 -0.24
CA THR A 36 7.63 -1.33 -0.49
C THR A 36 7.43 0.08 -1.04
N ALA A 37 7.99 1.08 -0.39
CA ALA A 37 7.80 2.48 -0.77
C ALA A 37 9.11 3.28 -0.75
N ALA A 38 9.06 4.49 -1.32
CA ALA A 38 10.12 5.48 -1.23
C ALA A 38 9.60 6.73 -0.49
N MET A 39 10.23 7.09 0.63
CA MET A 39 9.91 8.29 1.41
C MET A 39 11.12 9.24 1.47
N PRO A 40 10.93 10.56 1.28
CA PRO A 40 9.69 11.21 0.85
C PRO A 40 9.36 10.89 -0.62
N VAL A 41 8.06 10.69 -0.91
CA VAL A 41 7.55 10.31 -2.25
C VAL A 41 7.95 11.32 -3.35
N ILE A 42 8.18 12.57 -2.95
CA ILE A 42 8.52 13.70 -3.83
C ILE A 42 9.85 13.46 -4.54
N GLU A 43 10.81 12.81 -3.89
CA GLU A 43 12.16 12.68 -4.44
C GLU A 43 12.31 11.54 -5.47
N ASN A 44 11.27 10.71 -5.70
CA ASN A 44 11.32 9.54 -6.61
C ASN A 44 12.61 8.71 -6.44
N ARG A 45 13.08 8.61 -5.19
CA ARG A 45 14.31 7.90 -4.85
C ARG A 45 14.06 6.39 -4.92
N LYS A 46 15.14 5.61 -4.88
CA LYS A 46 15.05 4.15 -4.73
C LYS A 46 14.23 3.79 -3.49
N THR A 47 13.53 2.66 -3.56
CA THR A 47 12.78 2.06 -2.44
C THR A 47 13.62 2.07 -1.17
N ASN A 48 13.16 2.75 -0.13
CA ASN A 48 13.86 2.92 1.13
C ASN A 48 12.97 2.67 2.37
N ALA A 49 11.70 2.34 2.16
CA ALA A 49 10.75 2.05 3.21
C ALA A 49 10.02 0.73 2.94
N ILE A 50 9.80 -0.05 4.00
CA ILE A 50 8.95 -1.23 3.99
C ILE A 50 7.91 -1.03 5.09
N LYS A 51 6.63 -1.15 4.75
CA LYS A 51 5.52 -1.11 5.69
C LYS A 51 4.81 -2.45 5.66
N ILE A 52 4.77 -3.11 6.81
CA ILE A 52 4.06 -4.38 7.00
C ILE A 52 2.72 -4.03 7.64
N SER A 53 1.64 -4.56 7.10
CA SER A 53 0.29 -4.30 7.60
C SER A 53 -0.50 -5.60 7.59
N THR A 54 -1.26 -5.83 8.65
CA THR A 54 -2.19 -6.96 8.73
C THR A 54 -3.58 -6.46 8.37
N VAL A 55 -4.27 -7.20 7.51
CA VAL A 55 -5.63 -6.88 7.08
C VAL A 55 -6.60 -7.27 8.19
N GLY A 56 -7.47 -6.35 8.63
CA GLY A 56 -8.54 -6.65 9.60
C GLY A 56 -8.22 -6.46 11.09
N GLU A 57 -7.12 -5.76 11.43
CA GLU A 57 -6.79 -5.38 12.83
C GLU A 57 -7.29 -3.97 13.19
#